data_AF-A0A7V2JKL3-F1
#
_entry.id   AF-A0A7V2JKL3-F1
#
_cell.length_a   1.000
_cell.length_b   1.000
_cell.length_c   1.000
_cell.angle_alpha   90.00
_cell.angle_beta   90.00
_cell.angle_gamma   90.00
#
_symmetry.space_group_name_H-M   'P 1'
#
loop_
_entity.id
_entity.type
_entity.pdbx_description
1 polymer ?
#
loop_
_entity_poly.entity_id
_entity_poly.type
_entity_poly.pdbx_seq_one_letter_code
_entity_poly.pdbx_strand_id
1 'polypeptide(L)'
;YFKLASCKGLLRNLDEWIRRKLRCVRLKQCKRAWPMAKFLMSCSLKEWDAWLLALSGKGWWRKALTPQANHAMNLQWFRDHGLVNLTERYKMLNVNGNRRGTEQVCPVV
;
A
#
# COMPACT_ATOMS: atom_id res chain seq x y z
N TYR A 1 -20.67 0.72 -3.56
CA TYR A 1 -20.84 1.96 -4.34
C TYR A 1 -19.96 1.95 -5.61
N PHE A 2 -18.65 2.16 -5.53
CA PHE A 2 -17.73 2.22 -6.70
C PHE A 2 -17.45 0.90 -7.45
N LYS A 3 -18.28 -0.14 -7.26
CA LYS A 3 -18.10 -1.45 -7.90
C LYS A 3 -18.33 -1.39 -9.42
N LEU A 4 -19.32 -0.60 -9.85
CA LEU A 4 -19.77 -0.54 -11.24
C LEU A 4 -18.91 0.37 -12.13
N ALA A 5 -18.04 1.18 -11.53
CA ALA A 5 -17.17 2.08 -12.27
C ALA A 5 -15.94 1.33 -12.78
N SER A 6 -15.62 1.44 -14.08
CA SER A 6 -14.43 0.83 -14.69
C SER A 6 -13.13 1.55 -14.29
N CYS A 7 -12.82 1.52 -12.99
CA CYS A 7 -11.79 2.37 -12.38
C CYS A 7 -10.63 1.56 -11.79
N LYS A 8 -10.27 0.41 -12.39
CA LYS A 8 -9.19 -0.45 -11.89
C LYS A 8 -7.86 0.31 -11.71
N GLY A 9 -7.48 1.13 -12.70
CA GLY A 9 -6.23 1.91 -12.66
C GLY A 9 -6.26 2.99 -11.58
N LEU A 10 -7.38 3.72 -11.47
CA LEU A 10 -7.57 4.75 -10.44
C LEU A 10 -7.48 4.14 -9.04
N LEU A 11 -8.14 3.00 -8.80
CA LEU A 11 -8.10 2.30 -7.52
C LEU A 11 -6.69 1.83 -7.16
N ARG A 12 -5.90 1.37 -8.13
CA ARG A 12 -4.50 0.99 -7.90
C ARG A 12 -3.65 2.20 -7.46
N ASN A 13 -3.75 3.31 -8.19
CA ASN A 13 -2.99 4.53 -7.87
C ASN A 13 -3.40 5.09 -6.50
N LEU A 14 -4.69 5.02 -6.18
CA LEU A 14 -5.21 5.44 -4.88
C LEU A 14 -4.75 4.54 -3.75
N ASP A 15 -4.71 3.22 -3.96
CA ASP A 15 -4.19 2.24 -3.00
C ASP A 15 -2.68 2.46 -2.73
N GLU A 16 -1.90 2.72 -3.77
CA GLU A 16 -0.48 3.09 -3.66
C GLU A 16 -0.30 4.39 -2.87
N TRP A 17 -1.14 5.40 -3.13
CA TRP A 17 -1.14 6.68 -2.41
C TRP A 17 -1.49 6.51 -0.94
N ILE A 18 -2.54 5.74 -0.62
CA ILE A 18 -2.94 5.43 0.77
C ILE A 18 -1.79 4.76 1.51
N ARG A 19 -1.17 3.73 0.92
CA ARG A 19 -0.03 3.03 1.54
C ARG A 19 1.13 3.98 1.80
N ARG A 20 1.45 4.89 0.87
CA ARG A 20 2.48 5.91 1.08
C ARG A 20 2.11 6.87 2.21
N LYS A 21 0.85 7.28 2.30
CA LYS A 21 0.37 8.16 3.38
C LYS A 21 0.44 7.48 4.74
N LEU A 22 0.05 6.21 4.83
CA LEU A 22 0.18 5.43 6.06
C LEU A 22 1.63 5.27 6.49
N ARG A 23 2.56 4.96 5.57
CA ARG A 23 4.00 4.96 5.86
C ARG A 23 4.47 6.31 6.41
N CYS A 24 4.04 7.41 5.80
CA CYS A 24 4.37 8.76 6.25
C CYS A 24 3.87 9.03 7.67
N VAL A 25 2.63 8.63 8.00
CA VAL A 25 2.07 8.77 9.35
C VAL A 25 2.84 7.92 10.35
N ARG A 26 3.17 6.67 9.99
CA ARG A 26 3.91 5.76 10.86
C ARG A 26 5.31 6.29 11.19
N LEU A 27 6.06 6.75 10.19
CA LEU A 27 7.37 7.38 10.39
C LEU A 27 7.27 8.64 11.25
N LYS A 28 6.20 9.44 11.08
CA LYS A 28 5.95 10.63 11.90
C LYS A 28 5.64 10.27 13.36
N GLN A 29 4.97 9.16 13.63
CA GLN A 29 4.68 8.69 14.99
C GLN A 29 5.96 8.37 15.78
N CYS A 30 7.02 7.91 15.12
CA CYS A 30 8.30 7.61 15.78
C CYS A 30 8.99 8.87 16.35
N LYS A 31 8.73 10.07 15.77
CA LYS A 31 9.21 11.41 16.14
C LYS A 31 10.73 11.63 16.18
N ARG A 32 11.53 10.65 16.62
CA ARG A 32 12.99 10.70 16.79
C ARG A 32 13.69 9.63 15.94
N ALA A 33 14.98 9.83 15.67
CA ALA A 33 15.77 8.92 14.84
C ALA A 33 15.90 7.52 15.48
N TRP A 34 16.20 7.43 16.77
CA TRP A 34 16.40 6.14 17.45
C TRP A 34 15.14 5.24 17.46
N PRO A 35 13.94 5.72 17.87
CA PRO A 35 12.71 4.91 17.77
C PRO A 35 12.36 4.52 16.33
N MET A 36 12.69 5.38 15.36
CA MET A 36 12.47 5.10 13.94
C MET A 36 13.41 4.00 13.43
N ALA A 37 14.70 4.06 13.75
CA ALA A 37 15.65 3.01 13.39
C ALA A 37 15.25 1.67 14.04
N LYS A 38 14.93 1.67 15.34
CA LYS A 38 14.46 0.48 16.06
C LYS A 38 13.19 -0.11 15.44
N PHE A 39 12.23 0.74 15.06
CA PHE A 39 11.02 0.29 14.35
C PHE A 39 11.35 -0.34 13.00
N LEU A 40 12.20 0.30 12.19
CA LEU A 40 12.59 -0.23 10.88
C LEU A 40 13.32 -1.57 11.02
N MET A 41 14.21 -1.72 12.00
CA MET A 41 14.87 -2.99 12.30
C MET A 41 13.89 -4.08 12.75
N SER A 42 12.85 -3.73 13.52
CA SER A 42 11.80 -4.69 13.89
C SER A 42 10.96 -5.18 12.70
N CYS A 43 10.97 -4.44 11.59
CA CYS A 43 10.37 -4.83 10.31
C CYS A 43 11.38 -5.55 9.39
N SER A 44 12.41 -6.18 9.96
CA SER A 44 13.42 -6.97 9.24
C SER A 44 14.31 -6.18 8.28
N LEU A 45 14.55 -4.90 8.54
CA LEU A 45 15.62 -4.16 7.84
C LEU A 45 16.97 -4.40 8.48
N LYS A 46 18.01 -4.38 7.64
CA LYS A 46 19.40 -4.26 8.07
C LYS A 46 19.57 -2.94 8.85
N GLU A 47 20.38 -3.01 9.91
CA GLU A 47 20.63 -1.87 10.79
C GLU A 47 21.15 -0.64 10.03
N TRP A 48 22.10 -0.84 9.12
CA TRP A 48 22.65 0.23 8.28
C TRP A 48 21.56 0.97 7.48
N ASP A 49 20.68 0.24 6.80
CA ASP A 49 19.61 0.83 5.99
C ASP A 49 18.57 1.56 6.85
N ALA A 50 18.29 1.02 8.05
CA ALA A 50 17.40 1.63 9.02
C ALA A 50 17.93 2.99 9.50
N TRP A 51 19.21 3.05 9.89
CA TRP A 51 19.86 4.29 10.32
C TRP A 51 20.00 5.31 9.19
N LEU A 52 20.30 4.86 7.97
CA LEU A 52 20.38 5.73 6.79
C LEU A 52 19.05 6.45 6.54
N LEU A 53 17.94 5.72 6.61
CA LEU A 53 16.61 6.32 6.50
C LEU A 53 16.30 7.21 7.70
N ALA A 54 16.64 6.75 8.91
CA ALA A 54 16.28 7.45 10.15
C ALA A 54 16.95 8.83 10.27
N LEU A 55 18.26 8.90 9.99
CA LEU A 55 19.07 10.11 10.08
C LEU A 55 18.90 11.06 8.89
N SER A 56 18.24 10.62 7.82
CA SER A 56 18.00 11.47 6.65
C SER A 56 17.28 12.77 7.01
N GLY A 57 17.78 13.93 6.58
CA GLY A 57 17.11 15.23 6.79
C GLY A 57 15.91 15.49 5.86
N LYS A 58 15.50 14.52 5.04
CA LYS A 58 14.38 14.69 4.09
C LYS A 58 13.04 14.70 4.82
N GLY A 59 12.07 15.45 4.29
CA GLY A 59 10.70 15.48 4.82
C GLY A 59 10.01 14.11 4.80
N TRP A 60 9.03 13.94 5.68
CA TRP A 60 8.33 12.66 5.92
C TRP A 60 7.73 12.02 4.67
N TRP A 61 7.12 12.83 3.80
CA TRP A 61 6.52 12.35 2.55
C TRP A 61 7.55 11.79 1.57
N ARG A 62 8.78 12.34 1.58
CA ARG A 62 9.89 11.85 0.76
C ARG A 62 10.48 10.58 1.37
N LYS A 63 10.65 10.54 2.70
CA LYS A 63 11.08 9.33 3.44
C LYS A 63 10.14 8.15 3.20
N ALA A 64 8.83 8.39 3.16
CA ALA A 64 7.84 7.35 2.93
C ALA A 64 7.99 6.64 1.58
N LEU A 65 8.56 7.29 0.55
CA LEU A 65 8.76 6.71 -0.79
C LEU A 65 10.10 5.98 -0.95
N THR A 66 10.99 6.04 0.05
CA THR A 66 12.32 5.42 -0.03
C THR A 66 12.24 3.89 -0.13
N PRO A 67 13.20 3.23 -0.80
CA PRO A 67 13.22 1.77 -0.90
C PRO A 67 13.28 1.11 0.48
N GLN A 68 13.97 1.71 1.46
CA GLN A 68 14.02 1.24 2.84
C GLN A 68 12.62 1.23 3.48
N ALA A 69 11.86 2.32 3.33
CA ALA A 69 10.49 2.40 3.86
C ALA A 69 9.53 1.43 3.15
N ASN A 70 9.70 1.22 1.84
CA ASN A 70 8.93 0.24 1.07
C ASN A 70 9.22 -1.20 1.51
N HIS A 71 10.49 -1.50 1.79
CA HIS A 71 10.90 -2.82 2.25
C HIS A 71 10.38 -3.09 3.66
N ALA A 72 10.44 -2.10 4.56
CA ALA A 72 9.99 -2.23 5.95
C ALA A 72 8.49 -2.44 6.04
N MET A 73 7.74 -1.58 5.35
CA MET A 73 6.28 -1.56 5.35
C MET A 73 5.80 -2.03 3.97
N ASN A 74 6.11 -3.30 3.68
CA ASN A 74 5.72 -3.94 2.44
C ASN A 74 4.20 -4.24 2.43
N LEU A 75 3.68 -4.78 1.32
CA LEU A 75 2.26 -5.10 1.21
C LEU A 75 1.81 -6.14 2.25
N GLN A 76 2.66 -7.11 2.59
CA GLN A 76 2.35 -8.13 3.59
C GLN A 76 2.18 -7.50 4.97
N TRP A 77 3.10 -6.65 5.38
CA TRP A 77 3.03 -5.89 6.63
C TRP A 77 1.70 -5.14 6.74
N PHE A 78 1.27 -4.48 5.66
CA PHE A 78 -0.02 -3.80 5.62
C PHE A 78 -1.22 -4.74 5.76
N ARG A 79 -1.17 -5.92 5.13
CA ARG A 79 -2.21 -6.94 5.27
C ARG A 79 -2.29 -7.47 6.70
N ASP A 80 -1.15 -7.70 7.34
CA ASP A 80 -1.07 -8.16 8.73
C ASP A 80 -1.65 -7.12 9.71
N HIS A 81 -1.56 -5.84 9.36
CA HIS A 81 -2.17 -4.73 10.09
C HIS A 81 -3.65 -4.48 9.70
N GLY A 82 -4.26 -5.35 8.91
CA GLY A 82 -5.68 -5.29 8.54
C GLY A 82 -6.02 -4.30 7.42
N LEU A 83 -5.02 -3.77 6.69
CA LEU A 83 -5.30 -2.90 5.55
C LEU A 83 -5.86 -3.72 4.39
N VAL A 84 -7.12 -3.46 4.04
CA VAL A 84 -7.78 -4.09 2.90
C VAL A 84 -7.23 -3.52 1.61
N ASN A 85 -6.76 -4.39 0.72
CA ASN A 85 -6.33 -3.98 -0.63
C ASN A 85 -7.55 -3.64 -1.50
N LEU A 86 -7.63 -2.40 -1.97
CA LEU A 86 -8.80 -1.90 -2.72
C LEU A 86 -8.98 -2.64 -4.05
N THR A 87 -7.88 -2.92 -4.76
CA THR A 87 -7.90 -3.63 -6.03
C THR A 87 -8.36 -5.09 -5.88
N GLU A 88 -7.94 -5.78 -4.82
CA GLU A 88 -8.41 -7.14 -4.53
C GLU A 88 -9.89 -7.14 -4.17
N ARG A 89 -10.32 -6.23 -3.31
CA ARG A 89 -11.73 -6.09 -2.93
C ARG A 89 -12.61 -5.80 -4.15
N TYR A 90 -12.15 -4.93 -5.05
CA TYR A 90 -12.85 -4.61 -6.30
C TYR A 90 -12.96 -5.84 -7.22
N LYS A 91 -11.89 -6.63 -7.38
CA LYS A 91 -11.92 -7.88 -8.14
C LYS A 91 -12.91 -8.88 -7.54
N MET A 92 -12.85 -9.14 -6.24
CA MET A 92 -13.76 -10.05 -5.54
C MET A 92 -15.23 -9.66 -5.74
N LEU A 93 -15.55 -8.37 -5.63
CA LEU A 93 -16.90 -7.88 -5.83
C LEU A 93 -17.38 -8.09 -7.27
N ASN A 94 -16.51 -7.90 -8.27
CA ASN A 94 -16.85 -8.07 -9.67
C ASN A 94 -17.00 -9.53 -10.10
N VAL A 95 -16.19 -10.44 -9.55
CA VAL A 95 -16.34 -11.90 -9.78
C VAL A 95 -17.72 -12.38 -9.30
N ASN A 96 -18.16 -11.93 -8.12
CA ASN A 96 -19.48 -12.28 -7.58
C ASN A 96 -20.66 -11.61 -8.30
N GLY A 97 -20.41 -10.67 -9.23
CA GLY A 97 -21.41 -9.96 -10.02
C GLY A 97 -21.82 -10.65 -11.32
N ASN A 98 -21.12 -11.68 -11.76
CA ASN A 98 -21.38 -12.40 -13.02
C ASN A 98 -22.40 -13.55 -12.87
N ARG A 99 -23.37 -13.44 -11.95
CA ARG A 99 -24.55 -14.34 -11.91
C ARG A 99 -25.66 -13.91 -12.87
N ARG A 100 -25.44 -12.89 -13.69
CA ARG A 100 -26.31 -12.54 -14.83
C ARG A 100 -25.65 -13.19 -16.04
N GLY A 101 -26.24 -14.27 -16.56
CA GLY A 101 -25.71 -15.06 -17.68
C GLY A 101 -25.55 -14.26 -18.97
N THR A 102 -24.54 -13.39 -19.05
CA THR A 102 -24.16 -12.65 -20.27
C THR A 102 -23.09 -13.41 -21.07
N GLU A 103 -23.05 -14.75 -20.96
CA GLU A 103 -22.24 -15.61 -21.85
C GLU A 103 -22.90 -15.81 -23.23
N GLN A 104 -24.04 -15.17 -23.50
CA GLN A 104 -24.61 -15.10 -24.85
C GLN A 104 -24.66 -13.66 -25.34
N VAL A 105 -23.52 -13.16 -25.79
CA VAL A 105 -23.49 -12.05 -26.75
C VAL A 105 -23.04 -12.66 -28.06
N CYS A 106 -23.93 -12.69 -29.05
CA CYS A 106 -23.60 -13.15 -30.40
C CYS A 106 -22.41 -12.35 -30.95
N PRO A 107 -21.46 -12.99 -31.66
CA PRO A 107 -20.40 -12.25 -32.33
C PRO A 107 -21.04 -11.30 -33.34
N VAL A 108 -20.73 -10.01 -33.24
CA VAL A 108 -21.06 -9.04 -34.29
C VAL A 108 -20.17 -9.38 -35.48
N VAL A 109 -20.82 -9.70 -36.61
CA VAL A 109 -20.21 -10.01 -37.92
C VAL A 109 -19.28 -8.89 -38.37
#